data_AF-A0A7V0X813-F1
#
_entry.id   AF-A0A7V0X813-F1
#
_cell.length_a   1.000
_cell.length_b   1.000
_cell.length_c   1.000
_cell.angle_alpha   90.00
_cell.angle_beta   90.00
_cell.angle_gamma   90.00
#
_symmetry.space_group_name_H-M   'P 1'
#
loop_
_entity.id
_entity.type
_entity.pdbx_description
1 polymer ?
#
loop_
_entity_poly.entity_id
_entity_poly.type
_entity_poly.pdbx_seq_one_letter_code
_entity_poly.pdbx_strand_id
1 'polypeptide(L)' 'MFEKLKSGFKGLVNKVTTTELKAENLSPILFDFKMTLVENDVAFPVADKICEELEKRLVGVAVKRLD' A
#
# COMPACT_ATOMS: atom_id res chain seq x y z
N MET A 1 2.52 20.31 -2.23
CA MET A 1 2.80 19.81 -0.86
C MET A 1 2.57 18.30 -0.71
N PHE A 2 1.59 17.69 -1.40
CA PHE A 2 1.32 16.23 -1.31
C PHE A 2 1.83 15.37 -2.47
N GLU A 3 2.73 15.89 -3.31
CA GLU A 3 3.14 15.18 -4.53
C GLU A 3 3.92 13.89 -4.22
N LYS A 4 4.76 13.90 -3.17
CA LYS A 4 5.47 12.69 -2.70
C LYS A 4 4.53 11.63 -2.14
N LEU A 5 3.53 12.04 -1.37
CA LEU A 5 2.49 11.14 -0.87
C LEU A 5 1.69 10.54 -2.03
N LYS A 6 1.23 11.38 -2.98
CA LYS A 6 0.54 10.93 -4.20
C LYS A 6 1.38 9.94 -5.02
N SER A 7 2.68 10.18 -5.16
CA SER A 7 3.57 9.25 -5.87
C SER A 7 3.71 7.92 -5.14
N GLY A 8 3.77 7.93 -3.80
CA GLY A 8 3.77 6.71 -2.98
C GLY A 8 2.51 5.87 -3.18
N PHE A 9 1.34 6.51 -3.20
CA PHE A 9 0.06 5.85 -3.49
C PHE A 9 0.00 5.31 -4.92
N LYS A 10 0.48 6.05 -5.93
CA LYS A 10 0.60 5.52 -7.31
C LYS A 10 1.50 4.29 -7.36
N GLY A 11 2.63 4.30 -6.64
CA GLY A 11 3.53 3.15 -6.52
C GLY A 11 2.85 1.94 -5.90
N LEU A 12 2.08 2.15 -4.81
CA LEU A 12 1.29 1.11 -4.18
C LEU A 12 0.27 0.51 -5.15
N VAL A 13 -0.51 1.34 -5.84
CA VAL A 13 -1.54 0.90 -6.80
C VAL A 13 -0.90 0.04 -7.88
N ASN A 14 0.20 0.48 -8.50
CA ASN A 14 0.88 -0.28 -9.55
C ASN A 14 1.39 -1.65 -9.05
N LYS A 15 1.97 -1.71 -7.84
CA LYS A 15 2.45 -2.97 -7.25
C LYS A 15 1.29 -3.92 -6.97
N VAL A 16 0.22 -3.42 -6.37
CA VAL A 16 -1.00 -4.18 -6.03
C VAL A 16 -1.72 -4.70 -7.28
N THR A 17 -1.77 -3.93 -8.37
CA THR A 17 -2.44 -4.37 -9.61
C THR A 17 -1.62 -5.34 -10.45
N THR A 18 -0.30 -5.38 -10.25
CA THR A 18 0.62 -6.24 -11.02
C THR A 18 0.85 -7.59 -10.32
N THR A 19 0.77 -7.62 -9.00
CA THR A 19 1.06 -8.79 -8.15
C THR A 19 -0.22 -9.49 -7.69
N GLU A 20 -0.19 -10.81 -7.50
CA GLU A 20 -1.31 -11.54 -6.89
C GLU A 20 -1.54 -11.08 -5.44
N LEU A 21 -2.79 -10.74 -5.11
CA LEU A 21 -3.20 -10.28 -3.77
C LEU A 21 -3.30 -11.43 -2.75
N LYS A 22 -2.18 -12.12 -2.56
CA LYS A 22 -1.93 -13.07 -1.46
C LYS A 22 -1.23 -12.34 -0.33
N ALA A 23 -1.54 -12.70 0.91
CA ALA A 23 -0.97 -12.07 2.12
C ALA A 23 0.57 -12.03 2.10
N GLU A 24 1.20 -13.13 1.66
CA GLU A 24 2.67 -13.25 1.56
C GLU A 24 3.30 -12.22 0.61
N ASN A 25 2.62 -11.92 -0.49
CA ASN A 25 3.10 -10.94 -1.47
C ASN A 25 2.75 -9.50 -1.07
N LEU A 26 1.66 -9.32 -0.31
CA LEU A 26 1.16 -8.01 0.08
C LEU A 26 1.97 -7.42 1.24
N SER A 27 2.40 -8.25 2.19
CA SER A 27 3.18 -7.85 3.36
C SER A 27 4.42 -6.99 3.03
N PRO A 28 5.33 -7.39 2.12
CA PRO A 28 6.47 -6.56 1.76
C PRO A 28 6.06 -5.25 1.05
N ILE A 29 5.01 -5.28 0.22
CA ILE A 29 4.50 -4.09 -0.47
C ILE A 29 3.94 -3.06 0.54
N LEU A 30 3.19 -3.53 1.53
CA LEU A 30 2.62 -2.69 2.58
C LEU A 30 3.67 -2.17 3.55
N PHE A 31 4.74 -2.92 3.78
CA PHE A 31 5.88 -2.46 4.58
C PHE A 31 6.60 -1.28 3.92
N ASP A 32 6.94 -1.39 2.62
CA ASP A 32 7.51 -0.29 1.83
C ASP A 32 6.60 0.96 1.87
N PHE A 33 5.29 0.73 1.74
CA PHE A 33 4.30 1.79 1.78
C PHE A 33 4.21 2.45 3.16
N LYS A 34 4.32 1.67 4.25
CA LYS A 34 4.40 2.20 5.62
C LYS A 34 5.58 3.13 5.80
N MET A 35 6.76 2.75 5.30
CA MET A 35 7.95 3.61 5.33
C MET A 35 7.70 4.90 4.56
N THR A 36 7.10 4.82 3.37
CA THR A 36 6.73 5.99 2.57
C THR A 36 5.78 6.93 3.32
N LEU A 37 4.80 6.41 4.06
CA LEU A 37 3.89 7.23 4.87
C LEU A 37 4.65 7.98 5.97
N VAL A 38 5.52 7.29 6.71
CA VAL A 38 6.33 7.89 7.78
C VAL A 38 7.27 8.97 7.23
N GLU A 39 7.89 8.75 6.08
CA GLU A 39 8.73 9.74 5.37
C GLU A 39 7.96 11.00 4.96
N ASN A 40 6.64 10.92 4.86
CA ASN A 40 5.75 12.05 4.52
C ASN A 40 5.08 12.64 5.78
N ASP A 41 5.72 12.54 6.94
CA ASP A 41 5.26 13.05 8.24
C ASP A 41 3.91 12.48 8.70
N VAL A 42 3.55 11.27 8.25
CA VAL A 42 2.41 10.54 8.81
C VAL A 42 2.87 9.84 10.09
N ALA A 43 2.17 10.09 11.20
CA ALA A 43 2.50 9.46 12.48
C ALA A 43 2.50 7.93 12.36
N PHE A 44 3.48 7.27 12.97
CA PHE A 44 3.64 5.81 12.90
C PHE A 44 2.35 5.02 13.24
N PRO A 45 1.59 5.34 14.31
CA PRO A 45 0.34 4.62 14.60
C PRO A 45 -0.73 4.78 13.51
N VAL A 46 -0.71 5.90 12.78
CA VAL A 46 -1.62 6.16 11.66
C VAL A 46 -1.18 5.37 10.44
N ALA A 47 0.11 5.38 10.12
CA ALA A 47 0.67 4.60 9.02
C ALA A 47 0.44 3.09 9.22
N ASP A 48 0.63 2.60 10.44
CA ASP A 48 0.41 1.21 10.82
C ASP A 48 -1.05 0.79 10.59
N LYS A 49 -1.98 1.58 11.13
CA LYS A 49 -3.43 1.34 10.97
C LYS A 49 -3.89 1.39 9.51
N ILE A 50 -3.32 2.28 8.69
CA ILE A 50 -3.61 2.33 7.24
C ILE A 50 -3.18 1.02 6.57
N CYS A 51 -1.96 0.53 6.86
CA CYS A 51 -1.45 -0.71 6.29
C CYS A 51 -2.26 -1.95 6.73
N GLU A 52 -2.62 -2.06 8.01
CA GLU A 52 -3.47 -3.16 8.50
C GLU A 52 -4.84 -3.20 7.82
N GLU A 53 -5.46 -2.05 7.65
CA GLU A 53 -6.77 -1.95 6.99
C GLU A 53 -6.67 -2.24 5.49
N LEU A 54 -5.59 -1.82 4.84
CA LEU A 54 -5.31 -2.15 3.44
C LEU A 54 -5.11 -3.66 3.27
N GLU A 55 -4.36 -4.32 4.17
CA GLU A 55 -4.15 -5.76 4.11
C GLU A 55 -5.47 -6.53 4.16
N LYS A 56 -6.31 -6.22 5.15
CA LYS A 56 -7.63 -6.86 5.32
C LYS A 56 -8.54 -6.67 4.09
N ARG A 57 -8.44 -5.53 3.41
CA ARG A 57 -9.26 -5.21 2.24
C ARG A 57 -8.71 -5.77 0.94
N LEU A 58 -7.41 -5.98 0.83
CA LEU A 58 -6.76 -6.43 -0.40
C LEU A 58 -6.59 -7.95 -0.44
N VAL A 59 -6.34 -8.60 0.70
CA VAL A 59 -6.22 -10.06 0.77
C VAL A 59 -7.52 -10.71 0.29
N GLY A 60 -7.42 -11.53 -0.75
CA GLY A 60 -8.56 -12.27 -1.30
C GLY A 60 -9.46 -11.47 -2.26
N VAL A 61 -9.15 -10.19 -2.54
CA VAL A 61 -9.85 -9.44 -3.59
C VAL A 61 -9.25 -9.77 -4.94
N ALA A 62 -10.09 -10.23 -5.87
CA ALA A 62 -9.71 -10.38 -7.27
C ALA A 62 -9.85 -9.03 -7.98
N VAL A 63 -8.74 -8.31 -8.19
CA VAL A 63 -8.74 -7.08 -8.99
C VAL A 63 -8.39 -7.40 -10.43
N LYS A 64 -9.15 -6.83 -11.38
CA LYS A 64 -8.75 -6.83 -12.79
C LYS A 64 -7.45 -6.02 -12.92
N ARG A 65 -6.51 -6.53 -13.74
CA ARG A 65 -5.33 -5.77 -14.15
C ARG A 65 -5.80 -4.48 -14.84
N LEU A 66 -5.10 -3.37 -14.57
CA LEU A 66 -5.37 -2.09 -15.24
C LEU A 66 -4.90 -2.21 -16.70
N ASP A 67 -5.84 -2.14 -17.64
CA ASP A 67 -5.60 -2.00 -19.09
C ASP A 67 -5.39 -0.52 -19.47
#